data_AF-A0A957S799-F1
#
_entry.id   AF-A0A957S799-F1
#
_cell.length_a   1.000
_cell.length_b   1.000
_cell.length_c   1.000
_cell.angle_alpha   90.00
_cell.angle_beta   90.00
_cell.angle_gamma   90.00
#
_symmetry.space_group_name_H-M   'P 1'
#
loop_
_entity.id
_entity.type
_entity.pdbx_description
1 polymer ?
#
loop_
_entity_poly.entity_id
_entity_poly.type
_entity_poly.pdbx_seq_one_letter_code
_entity_poly.pdbx_strand_id
1 'polypeptide(L)'
;MHLGNGTTRITGYVEATRGCKHTCRHCPIVPVYNGRFRVVQKEVVLADIRQQVEMGAQHITFGDPDFLNGPGHVLPIVNALHREFPKVTYDVTIKIEHLLKYQKHLPRLRDTGCLLVTSAVEAVDDRILSIFDKGHTRSDFIRAVRLLDEVGLALNPTFVAFNPWITLEGYRDLLQTV
;
A
#
# COMPACT_ATOMS: atom_id res chain seq x y z
N MET A 1 2.18 -3.81 -16.57
CA MET A 1 1.10 -2.84 -16.23
C MET A 1 0.53 -2.20 -17.49
N HIS A 2 -0.80 -2.17 -17.66
CA HIS A 2 -1.48 -1.39 -18.72
C HIS A 2 -1.73 0.04 -18.23
N LEU A 3 -1.45 1.05 -19.07
CA LEU A 3 -1.61 2.46 -18.70
C LEU A 3 -2.93 3.10 -19.20
N GLY A 4 -3.87 2.30 -19.72
CA GLY A 4 -5.18 2.77 -20.22
C GLY A 4 -5.16 3.47 -21.58
N ASN A 5 -4.01 3.92 -22.07
CA ASN A 5 -3.82 4.57 -23.38
C ASN A 5 -3.25 3.62 -24.45
N GLY A 6 -3.43 2.30 -24.28
CA GLY A 6 -2.87 1.27 -25.15
C GLY A 6 -1.38 0.98 -24.94
N THR A 7 -0.69 1.69 -24.05
CA THR A 7 0.71 1.40 -23.72
C THR A 7 0.85 0.45 -22.53
N THR A 8 1.94 -0.31 -22.52
CA THR A 8 2.30 -1.24 -21.45
C THR A 8 3.67 -0.89 -20.87
N ARG A 9 3.85 -1.17 -19.58
CA ARG A 9 5.16 -1.17 -18.91
C ARG A 9 5.46 -2.55 -18.38
N ILE A 10 6.73 -2.97 -18.50
CA ILE A 10 7.24 -4.15 -17.79
C ILE A 10 7.32 -3.80 -16.31
N THR A 11 6.72 -4.64 -15.48
CA THR A 11 6.66 -4.47 -14.03
C THR A 11 7.51 -5.52 -13.35
N GLY A 12 8.43 -5.09 -12.50
CA GLY A 12 9.14 -5.94 -11.56
C GLY A 12 8.43 -6.01 -10.20
N TYR A 13 8.84 -6.96 -9.36
CA TYR A 13 8.29 -7.21 -8.03
C TYR A 13 9.42 -7.40 -7.02
N VAL A 14 9.28 -6.78 -5.85
CA VAL A 14 10.18 -7.01 -4.70
C VAL A 14 9.40 -6.95 -3.39
N GLU A 15 9.98 -7.50 -2.33
CA GLU A 15 9.52 -7.32 -0.96
C GLU A 15 10.62 -6.63 -0.16
N ALA A 16 10.36 -5.44 0.37
CA ALA A 16 11.30 -4.79 1.29
C ALA A 16 11.17 -5.36 2.71
N THR A 17 10.01 -5.94 3.03
CA THR A 17 9.69 -6.50 4.33
C THR A 17 8.78 -7.72 4.18
N ARG A 18 8.80 -8.59 5.21
CA ARG A 18 7.96 -9.77 5.31
C ARG A 18 7.17 -9.77 6.61
N GLY A 19 5.90 -10.12 6.50
CA GLY A 19 4.95 -10.07 7.60
C GLY A 19 4.45 -8.66 7.88
N CYS A 20 3.59 -8.55 8.88
CA CYS A 20 2.90 -7.31 9.23
C CYS A 20 2.77 -7.25 10.76
N LYS A 21 2.91 -6.05 11.34
CA LYS A 21 2.78 -5.86 12.80
C LYS A 21 1.32 -5.89 13.27
N HIS A 22 0.37 -5.77 12.34
CA HIS A 22 -1.06 -5.77 12.62
C HIS A 22 -1.60 -7.20 12.76
N THR A 23 -2.69 -7.35 13.51
CA THR A 23 -3.35 -8.64 13.83
C THR A 23 -4.81 -8.70 13.35
N CYS A 24 -5.10 -8.05 12.22
CA CYS A 24 -6.46 -7.98 11.66
C CYS A 24 -7.08 -9.38 11.48
N ARG A 25 -8.33 -9.55 11.94
CA ARG A 25 -8.95 -10.87 12.16
C ARG A 25 -9.26 -11.65 10.89
N HIS A 26 -9.40 -10.98 9.75
CA HIS A 26 -9.67 -11.59 8.44
C HIS A 26 -8.40 -11.82 7.60
N CYS A 27 -7.25 -11.30 8.05
CA CYS A 27 -6.08 -11.17 7.19
C CYS A 27 -5.28 -12.50 7.12
N PRO A 28 -4.99 -13.03 5.92
CA PRO A 28 -4.25 -14.29 5.76
C PRO A 28 -2.77 -14.19 6.16
N ILE A 29 -2.24 -12.97 6.35
CA ILE A 29 -0.88 -12.74 6.84
C ILE A 29 -0.76 -13.10 8.34
N VAL A 30 -1.84 -12.92 9.11
CA VAL A 30 -1.82 -13.11 10.57
C VAL A 30 -1.57 -14.56 10.98
N PRO A 31 -2.20 -15.59 10.38
CA PRO A 31 -1.88 -16.98 10.67
C PRO A 31 -0.40 -17.36 10.45
N VAL A 32 0.28 -16.73 9.50
CA VAL A 32 1.68 -17.04 9.15
C VAL A 32 2.67 -16.25 10.01
N TYR A 33 2.40 -14.96 10.24
CA TYR A 33 3.35 -14.05 10.86
C TYR A 33 2.98 -13.65 12.29
N ASN A 34 1.69 -13.64 12.63
CA ASN A 34 1.15 -13.28 13.95
C ASN A 34 1.82 -12.04 14.57
N GLY A 35 1.77 -10.90 13.85
CA GLY A 35 2.41 -9.65 14.27
C GLY A 35 3.93 -9.59 14.07
N ARG A 36 4.58 -10.66 13.62
CA ARG A 36 6.02 -10.65 13.33
C ARG A 36 6.30 -9.90 12.03
N PHE A 37 7.32 -9.07 12.10
CA PHE A 37 7.78 -8.25 10.99
C PHE A 37 9.28 -8.42 10.82
N ARG A 38 9.74 -8.62 9.59
CA ARG A 38 11.15 -8.78 9.24
C ARG A 38 11.50 -7.90 8.05
N VAL A 39 12.64 -7.24 8.10
CA VAL A 39 13.18 -6.49 6.96
C VAL A 39 13.96 -7.43 6.05
N VAL A 40 13.86 -7.23 4.74
CA VAL A 40 14.81 -7.77 3.76
C VAL A 40 15.97 -6.80 3.69
N GLN A 41 17.22 -7.26 3.66
CA GLN A 41 18.36 -6.34 3.71
C GLN A 41 18.31 -5.36 2.53
N LYS A 42 18.55 -4.07 2.80
CA LYS A 42 18.44 -2.99 1.81
C LYS A 42 19.20 -3.31 0.51
N GLU A 43 20.43 -3.81 0.62
CA GLU A 43 21.25 -4.11 -0.56
C GLU A 43 20.74 -5.32 -1.35
N VAL A 44 20.07 -6.27 -0.70
CA VAL A 44 19.39 -7.38 -1.39
C VAL A 44 18.22 -6.84 -2.21
N VAL A 45 17.38 -6.00 -1.61
CA VAL A 45 16.23 -5.37 -2.31
C VAL A 45 16.71 -4.54 -3.50
N LEU A 46 17.78 -3.75 -3.33
CA LEU A 46 18.34 -2.95 -4.43
C LEU A 46 18.98 -3.81 -5.51
N ALA A 47 19.65 -4.92 -5.16
CA ALA A 47 20.20 -5.86 -6.13
C ALA A 47 19.09 -6.53 -6.97
N ASP A 48 17.96 -6.90 -6.35
CA ASP A 48 16.82 -7.46 -7.06
C ASP A 48 16.16 -6.43 -7.99
N ILE A 49 16.03 -5.18 -7.54
CA ILE A 49 15.57 -4.07 -8.38
C ILE A 49 16.48 -3.89 -9.59
N ARG A 50 17.80 -3.82 -9.40
CA ARG A 50 18.78 -3.63 -10.49
C ARG A 50 18.63 -4.70 -11.55
N GLN A 51 18.63 -5.97 -11.16
CA GLN A 51 18.47 -7.09 -12.09
C GLN A 51 17.16 -6.97 -12.90
N GLN A 52 16.05 -6.60 -12.26
CA GLN A 52 14.78 -6.45 -12.95
C GLN A 52 14.76 -5.25 -13.90
N VAL A 53 15.38 -4.13 -13.52
CA VAL A 53 15.53 -2.95 -14.38
C VAL A 53 16.44 -3.25 -15.58
N GLU A 54 17.53 -4.01 -15.38
CA GLU A 54 18.39 -4.51 -16.47
C GLU A 54 17.61 -5.41 -17.45
N MET A 55 16.64 -6.19 -16.94
CA MET A 55 15.70 -6.98 -17.74
C MET A 55 14.55 -6.14 -18.35
N GLY A 56 14.57 -4.82 -18.18
CA GLY A 56 13.64 -3.89 -18.81
C GLY A 56 12.45 -3.44 -17.94
N ALA A 57 12.42 -3.77 -16.64
CA ALA A 57 11.39 -3.27 -15.75
C ALA A 57 11.40 -1.73 -15.68
N GLN A 58 10.23 -1.11 -15.86
CA GLN A 58 10.02 0.34 -15.81
C GLN A 58 9.18 0.74 -14.59
N HIS A 59 8.65 -0.25 -13.88
CA HIS A 59 7.85 -0.10 -12.69
C HIS A 59 8.19 -1.21 -11.69
N ILE A 60 8.24 -0.92 -10.40
CA ILE A 60 8.45 -1.92 -9.35
C ILE A 60 7.25 -1.94 -8.41
N THR A 61 6.63 -3.10 -8.23
CA THR A 61 5.61 -3.30 -7.20
C THR A 61 6.28 -3.78 -5.92
N PHE A 62 6.09 -3.04 -4.83
CA PHE A 62 6.49 -3.50 -3.49
C PHE A 62 5.36 -4.34 -2.89
N GLY A 63 5.59 -5.65 -2.81
CA GLY A 63 4.64 -6.64 -2.31
C GLY A 63 4.48 -6.69 -0.79
N ASP A 64 5.09 -5.76 -0.07
CA ASP A 64 4.96 -5.59 1.37
C ASP A 64 3.47 -5.51 1.79
N PRO A 65 2.99 -6.34 2.74
CA PRO A 65 1.58 -6.30 3.16
C PRO A 65 1.13 -4.95 3.74
N ASP A 66 2.10 -4.17 4.25
CA ASP A 66 1.93 -2.77 4.60
C ASP A 66 3.33 -2.12 4.70
N PHE A 67 3.67 -1.39 3.64
CA PHE A 67 4.99 -0.83 3.35
C PHE A 67 5.52 0.09 4.45
N LEU A 68 4.63 0.82 5.14
CA LEU A 68 5.00 1.70 6.25
C LEU A 68 4.98 1.00 7.62
N ASN A 69 4.98 -0.34 7.67
CA ASN A 69 5.33 -1.06 8.91
C ASN A 69 6.76 -0.76 9.39
N GLY A 70 7.66 -0.39 8.48
CA GLY A 70 9.06 -0.07 8.76
C GLY A 70 9.57 1.13 7.98
N PRO A 71 9.08 2.36 8.24
CA PRO A 71 9.43 3.55 7.44
C PRO A 71 10.94 3.84 7.45
N GLY A 72 11.62 3.60 8.58
CA GLY A 72 13.08 3.75 8.69
C GLY A 72 13.88 2.81 7.79
N HIS A 73 13.27 1.73 7.30
CA HIS A 73 13.89 0.78 6.39
C HIS A 73 13.52 1.04 4.92
N VAL A 74 12.23 1.26 4.63
CA VAL A 74 11.74 1.40 3.26
C VAL A 74 12.04 2.76 2.62
N LEU A 75 12.09 3.84 3.41
CA LEU A 75 12.40 5.18 2.87
C LEU A 75 13.83 5.27 2.31
N PRO A 76 14.88 4.74 2.97
CA PRO A 76 16.20 4.63 2.34
C PRO A 76 16.23 3.81 1.05
N ILE A 77 15.35 2.81 0.88
CA ILE A 77 15.25 1.99 -0.34
C ILE A 77 14.70 2.83 -1.49
N VAL A 78 13.54 3.47 -1.33
CA VAL A 78 12.94 4.26 -2.42
C VAL A 78 13.78 5.49 -2.80
N ASN A 79 14.51 6.07 -1.84
CA ASN A 79 15.49 7.12 -2.12
C ASN A 79 16.66 6.61 -2.98
N ALA A 80 17.16 5.40 -2.71
CA ALA A 80 18.23 4.81 -3.48
C ALA A 80 17.75 4.40 -4.88
N LEU A 81 16.57 3.77 -4.97
CA LEU A 81 15.88 3.46 -6.22
C LEU A 81 15.74 4.71 -7.10
N HIS A 82 15.18 5.80 -6.57
CA HIS A 82 14.98 7.03 -7.34
C HIS A 82 16.30 7.67 -7.78
N ARG A 83 17.32 7.65 -6.93
CA ARG A 83 18.64 8.19 -7.28
C ARG A 83 19.30 7.40 -8.41
N GLU A 84 19.18 6.08 -8.38
CA GLU A 84 19.81 5.18 -9.36
C GLU A 84 19.01 5.13 -10.67
N PHE A 85 17.69 5.10 -10.56
CA PHE A 85 16.76 4.93 -11.68
C PHE A 85 15.62 5.95 -11.61
N PRO A 86 15.87 7.25 -11.87
CA PRO A 86 14.89 8.33 -11.65
C PRO A 86 13.64 8.24 -12.52
N LYS A 87 13.67 7.43 -13.59
CA LYS A 87 12.51 7.17 -14.46
C LYS A 87 11.71 5.93 -14.07
N VAL A 88 12.26 5.08 -13.20
CA VAL A 88 11.56 3.88 -12.71
C VAL A 88 10.57 4.33 -11.65
N THR A 89 9.33 3.88 -11.83
CA THR A 89 8.22 4.21 -10.93
C THR A 89 7.93 3.03 -10.01
N TYR A 90 7.13 3.22 -8.97
CA TYR A 90 6.73 2.12 -8.11
C TYR A 90 5.34 2.31 -7.50
N ASP A 91 4.80 1.24 -6.95
CA ASP A 91 3.56 1.23 -6.17
C ASP A 91 3.76 0.48 -4.85
N VAL A 92 2.92 0.80 -3.87
CA VAL A 92 3.02 0.29 -2.49
C VAL A 92 1.65 -0.01 -1.92
N THR A 93 1.57 -0.99 -1.02
CA THR A 93 0.40 -1.19 -0.17
C THR A 93 0.63 -0.55 1.20
N ILE A 94 -0.28 0.32 1.67
CA ILE A 94 -0.17 0.98 2.98
C ILE A 94 -1.54 0.96 3.68
N LYS A 95 -1.55 0.60 4.96
CA LYS A 95 -2.77 0.64 5.80
C LYS A 95 -3.23 2.09 6.05
N ILE A 96 -4.54 2.34 6.11
CA ILE A 96 -5.11 3.67 6.41
C ILE A 96 -4.51 4.29 7.68
N GLU A 97 -4.44 3.53 8.78
CA GLU A 97 -3.83 3.99 10.04
C GLU A 97 -2.38 4.47 9.84
N HIS A 98 -1.60 3.78 9.00
CA HIS A 98 -0.23 4.15 8.70
C HIS A 98 -0.10 5.34 7.75
N LEU A 99 -1.03 5.54 6.81
CA LEU A 99 -1.09 6.76 6.01
C LEU A 99 -1.24 7.99 6.91
N LEU A 100 -2.17 7.94 7.86
CA LEU A 100 -2.41 9.05 8.79
C LEU A 100 -1.23 9.24 9.76
N LYS A 101 -0.74 8.16 10.36
CA LYS A 101 0.38 8.19 11.31
C LYS A 101 1.67 8.71 10.70
N TYR A 102 1.94 8.37 9.44
CA TYR A 102 3.18 8.68 8.74
C TYR A 102 3.00 9.69 7.59
N GLN A 103 1.96 10.51 7.65
CA GLN A 103 1.60 11.50 6.63
C GLN A 103 2.78 12.37 6.14
N LYS A 104 3.72 12.71 7.04
CA LYS A 104 4.94 13.48 6.73
C LYS A 104 5.85 12.81 5.68
N HIS A 105 5.70 11.51 5.45
CA HIS A 105 6.50 10.74 4.49
C HIS A 105 5.84 10.63 3.11
N LEU A 106 4.56 11.00 2.96
CA LEU A 106 3.84 10.88 1.70
C LEU A 106 4.43 11.76 0.58
N PRO A 107 4.82 13.04 0.82
CA PRO A 107 5.49 13.84 -0.21
C PRO A 107 6.77 13.16 -0.70
N ARG A 108 7.52 12.52 0.20
CA ARG A 108 8.72 11.77 -0.18
C ARG A 108 8.39 10.63 -1.14
N LEU A 109 7.32 9.87 -0.88
CA LEU A 109 6.93 8.76 -1.76
C LEU A 109 6.60 9.28 -3.18
N ARG A 110 5.83 10.36 -3.27
CA ARG A 110 5.55 11.03 -4.55
C ARG A 110 6.82 11.44 -5.26
N ASP A 111 7.70 12.16 -4.56
CA ASP A 111 8.92 12.74 -5.14
C ASP A 111 9.90 11.67 -5.61
N THR A 112 9.86 10.46 -5.00
CA THR A 112 10.68 9.33 -5.44
C THR A 112 10.05 8.47 -6.53
N GLY A 113 8.87 8.82 -7.05
CA GLY A 113 8.23 8.13 -8.18
C GLY A 113 7.16 7.11 -7.81
N CYS A 114 6.57 7.19 -6.61
CA CYS A 114 5.38 6.41 -6.27
C CYS A 114 4.18 6.89 -7.09
N LEU A 115 3.57 6.01 -7.88
CA LEU A 115 2.40 6.35 -8.70
C LEU A 115 1.08 6.04 -8.01
N LEU A 116 1.06 5.00 -7.17
CA LEU A 116 -0.16 4.44 -6.63
C LEU A 116 0.09 3.92 -5.22
N VAL A 117 -0.81 4.27 -4.32
CA VAL A 117 -0.90 3.68 -2.98
C VAL A 117 -2.15 2.82 -2.93
N THR A 118 -1.98 1.51 -2.77
CA THR A 118 -3.10 0.60 -2.50
C THR A 118 -3.36 0.56 -1.00
N SER A 119 -4.61 0.73 -0.58
CA SER A 119 -4.97 0.71 0.84
C SER A 119 -6.16 -0.19 1.11
N ALA A 120 -5.95 -1.14 2.02
CA ALA A 120 -6.99 -2.07 2.46
C ALA A 120 -7.94 -1.39 3.45
N VAL A 121 -8.97 -0.74 2.90
CA VAL A 121 -10.06 -0.08 3.63
C VAL A 121 -11.02 -1.13 4.19
N GLU A 122 -11.28 -2.19 3.42
CA GLU A 122 -12.16 -3.33 3.69
C GLU A 122 -13.66 -3.01 3.75
N ALA A 123 -14.04 -1.98 4.49
CA ALA A 123 -15.44 -1.59 4.70
C ALA A 123 -15.56 -0.08 5.03
N VAL A 124 -16.76 0.48 4.85
CA VAL A 124 -17.11 1.85 5.28
C VAL A 124 -18.05 1.87 6.49
N ASP A 125 -18.47 0.69 6.98
CA ASP A 125 -19.21 0.51 8.24
C ASP A 125 -18.21 0.30 9.39
N ASP A 126 -18.17 1.25 10.33
CA ASP A 126 -17.27 1.22 11.49
C ASP A 126 -17.46 0.00 12.39
N ARG A 127 -18.67 -0.58 12.42
CA ARG A 127 -18.92 -1.84 13.13
C ARG A 127 -18.19 -3.00 12.47
N ILE A 128 -18.22 -3.08 11.12
CA ILE A 128 -17.49 -4.12 10.37
C ILE A 128 -15.98 -3.91 10.52
N LEU A 129 -15.50 -2.67 10.43
CA LEU A 129 -14.08 -2.34 10.67
C LEU A 129 -13.61 -2.78 12.06
N SER A 130 -14.45 -2.62 13.07
CA SER A 130 -14.19 -3.09 14.44
C SER A 130 -14.19 -4.62 14.56
N ILE A 131 -15.06 -5.32 13.82
CA ILE A 131 -15.05 -6.79 13.74
C ILE A 131 -13.75 -7.29 13.12
N PHE A 132 -13.30 -6.67 12.03
CA PHE A 132 -12.04 -7.00 11.36
C PHE A 132 -10.78 -6.56 12.13
N ASP A 133 -10.93 -5.76 13.18
CA ASP A 133 -9.82 -5.18 13.94
C ASP A 133 -8.87 -4.37 13.03
N LYS A 134 -9.45 -3.47 12.24
CA LYS A 134 -8.70 -2.67 11.26
C LYS A 134 -7.97 -1.49 11.89
N GLY A 135 -8.34 -1.01 13.06
CA GLY A 135 -7.67 0.14 13.70
C GLY A 135 -7.87 1.46 12.95
N HIS A 136 -8.86 1.55 12.06
CA HIS A 136 -9.30 2.79 11.41
C HIS A 136 -10.82 2.82 11.30
N THR A 137 -11.37 4.01 11.13
CA THR A 137 -12.79 4.29 10.91
C THR A 137 -13.07 4.76 9.47
N ARG A 138 -14.34 4.90 9.09
CA ARG A 138 -14.76 5.59 7.86
C ARG A 138 -14.21 7.01 7.81
N SER A 139 -14.23 7.72 8.93
CA SER A 139 -13.71 9.08 9.00
C SER A 139 -12.19 9.12 8.73
N ASP A 140 -11.44 8.13 9.21
CA ASP A 140 -10.01 7.97 8.91
C ASP A 140 -9.77 7.72 7.43
N PHE A 141 -10.57 6.85 6.81
CA PHE A 141 -10.49 6.61 5.37
C PHE A 141 -10.72 7.90 4.57
N ILE A 142 -11.79 8.65 4.87
CA ILE A 142 -12.08 9.94 4.19
C ILE A 142 -10.93 10.94 4.41
N ARG A 143 -10.33 10.98 5.60
CA ARG A 143 -9.14 11.81 5.86
C ARG A 143 -7.94 11.38 5.03
N ALA A 144 -7.70 10.07 4.89
CA ALA A 144 -6.60 9.55 4.09
C ALA A 144 -6.78 9.84 2.59
N VAL A 145 -8.01 9.79 2.07
CA VAL A 145 -8.34 10.20 0.70
C VAL A 145 -7.94 11.65 0.46
N ARG A 146 -8.40 12.57 1.32
CA ARG A 146 -8.07 14.01 1.20
C ARG A 146 -6.57 14.26 1.29
N LEU A 147 -5.90 13.61 2.23
CA LEU A 147 -4.46 13.73 2.43
C LEU A 147 -3.67 13.29 1.18
N LEU A 148 -4.05 12.17 0.55
CA LEU A 148 -3.36 11.69 -0.64
C LEU A 148 -3.64 12.58 -1.86
N ASP A 149 -4.86 13.09 -2.00
CA ASP A 149 -5.23 14.08 -3.02
C ASP A 149 -4.39 15.38 -2.88
N GLU A 150 -4.30 15.94 -1.67
CA GLU A 150 -3.49 17.12 -1.36
C GLU A 150 -1.99 16.92 -1.67
N VAL A 151 -1.47 15.71 -1.42
CA VAL A 151 -0.08 15.37 -1.75
C VAL A 151 0.11 15.17 -3.26
N GLY A 152 -0.93 14.76 -3.98
CA GLY A 152 -0.86 14.35 -5.39
C GLY A 152 -0.46 12.89 -5.57
N LEU A 153 -0.91 12.00 -4.69
CA LEU A 153 -0.74 10.55 -4.79
C LEU A 153 -2.08 9.89 -5.07
N ALA A 154 -2.14 9.01 -6.08
CA ALA A 154 -3.34 8.24 -6.35
C ALA A 154 -3.56 7.17 -5.26
N LEU A 155 -4.79 7.11 -4.75
CA LEU A 155 -5.24 6.04 -3.85
C LEU A 155 -6.01 4.98 -4.65
N ASN A 156 -5.66 3.72 -4.45
CA ASN A 156 -6.43 2.56 -4.89
C ASN A 156 -7.00 1.85 -3.64
N PRO A 157 -8.22 2.20 -3.21
CA PRO A 157 -8.83 1.57 -2.05
C PRO A 157 -9.33 0.17 -2.39
N THR A 158 -9.11 -0.81 -1.51
CA THR A 158 -9.66 -2.16 -1.65
C THR A 158 -10.70 -2.46 -0.56
N PHE A 159 -11.70 -3.26 -0.92
CA PHE A 159 -12.86 -3.56 -0.09
C PHE A 159 -13.19 -5.06 -0.07
N VAL A 160 -13.65 -5.55 1.07
CA VAL A 160 -14.33 -6.85 1.21
C VAL A 160 -15.83 -6.58 1.10
N ALA A 161 -16.26 -6.36 -0.14
CA ALA A 161 -17.62 -5.93 -0.46
C ALA A 161 -18.71 -6.89 0.06
N PHE A 162 -18.38 -8.18 0.14
CA PHE A 162 -19.27 -9.21 0.67
C PHE A 162 -18.62 -9.89 1.88
N ASN A 163 -19.20 -9.65 3.05
CA ASN A 163 -18.80 -10.27 4.32
C ASN A 163 -20.06 -10.67 5.11
N PRO A 164 -19.97 -11.57 6.11
CA PRO A 164 -21.15 -12.08 6.83
C PRO A 164 -22.01 -11.03 7.54
N TRP A 165 -21.52 -9.80 7.67
CA TRP A 165 -22.16 -8.73 8.43
C TRP A 165 -22.67 -7.58 7.57
N ILE A 166 -22.46 -7.62 6.25
CA ILE A 166 -22.95 -6.59 5.34
C ILE A 166 -24.47 -6.74 5.13
N THR A 167 -25.20 -5.63 5.08
CA THR A 167 -26.61 -5.60 4.64
C THR A 167 -26.72 -5.00 3.24
N LEU A 168 -27.90 -5.11 2.61
CA LEU A 168 -28.14 -4.46 1.32
C LEU A 168 -27.97 -2.94 1.41
N GLU A 169 -28.45 -2.33 2.50
CA GLU A 169 -28.27 -0.91 2.80
C GLU A 169 -26.80 -0.57 2.97
N GLY A 170 -26.03 -1.39 3.71
CA GLY A 170 -24.58 -1.21 3.88
C GLY A 170 -23.81 -1.31 2.56
N TYR A 171 -24.21 -2.21 1.66
CA TYR A 171 -23.61 -2.29 0.33
C TYR A 171 -23.94 -1.06 -0.53
N ARG A 172 -25.19 -0.55 -0.46
CA ARG A 172 -25.55 0.71 -1.12
C ARG A 172 -24.76 1.90 -0.57
N ASP A 173 -24.56 1.98 0.74
CA ASP A 173 -23.74 3.02 1.37
C ASP A 173 -22.27 2.94 0.91
N LEU A 174 -21.71 1.73 0.76
CA LEU A 174 -20.39 1.54 0.15
C LEU A 174 -20.35 2.18 -1.24
N LEU A 175 -21.27 1.82 -2.13
CA LEU A 175 -21.33 2.34 -3.51
C LEU A 175 -21.56 3.86 -3.59
N GLN A 176 -22.25 4.44 -2.60
CA GLN A 176 -22.45 5.89 -2.53
C GLN A 176 -21.22 6.63 -1.98
N THR A 177 -20.35 5.92 -1.27
CA THR A 177 -19.15 6.50 -0.66
C THR A 177 -17.94 6.53 -1.60
N VAL A 178 -17.84 5.54 -2.50
CA VAL A 178 -16.66 5.29 -3.35
C VAL A 178 -16.85 5.67 -4.80
#